data_AF-A0A4Y7QPQ3-F1
#
_entry.id   AF-A0A4Y7QPQ3-F1
#
_cell.length_a   1.000
_cell.length_b   1.000
_cell.length_c   1.000
_cell.angle_alpha   90.00
_cell.angle_beta   90.00
_cell.angle_gamma   90.00
#
_symmetry.space_group_name_H-M   'P 1'
#
loop_
_entity.id
_entity.type
_entity.pdbx_description
1 polymer ?
#
loop_
_entity_poly.entity_id
_entity_poly.type
_entity_poly.pdbx_seq_one_letter_code
_entity_poly.pdbx_strand_id
1 'polypeptide(L)'
;MNKLLLQTEGLIVLVTTIYLYSYFGLNWWVFLALILAPDIGMLGYTINQKIGASVYNFFHTYVVSIAVLAIGLYTNQDLILALGIVWTAHIAMDRTIGYGLKYTKAGFKTTHLTRV
;
A
#
# COMPACT_ATOMS: atom_id res chain seq x y z
N MET A 1 -1.02 20.51 -8.44
CA MET A 1 -1.67 19.18 -8.53
C MET A 1 -2.65 19.07 -7.37
N ASN A 2 -3.88 18.61 -7.59
CA ASN A 2 -4.94 18.63 -6.57
C ASN A 2 -4.68 17.55 -5.51
N LYS A 3 -3.90 17.86 -4.47
CA LYS A 3 -3.62 16.97 -3.34
C LYS A 3 -4.91 16.33 -2.79
N LEU A 4 -5.98 17.12 -2.67
CA LEU A 4 -7.30 16.64 -2.25
C LEU A 4 -7.87 15.55 -3.17
N LEU A 5 -7.69 15.67 -4.49
CA LEU A 5 -8.13 14.64 -5.44
C LEU A 5 -7.41 13.32 -5.17
N LEU A 6 -6.08 13.36 -5.04
CA LEU A 6 -5.25 12.16 -4.81
C LEU A 6 -5.54 11.51 -3.44
N GLN A 7 -5.78 12.32 -2.40
CA GLN A 7 -6.19 11.80 -1.09
C GLN A 7 -7.60 11.18 -1.14
N THR A 8 -8.50 11.77 -1.94
CA THR A 8 -9.86 11.24 -2.13
C THR A 8 -9.82 9.93 -2.91
N GLU A 9 -9.01 9.81 -3.96
CA GLU A 9 -8.76 8.55 -4.66
C GLU A 9 -8.26 7.47 -3.69
N GLY A 10 -7.27 7.81 -2.85
CA GLY A 10 -6.79 6.91 -1.79
C GLY A 10 -7.92 6.48 -0.84
N LEU A 11 -8.76 7.42 -0.40
CA LEU A 11 -9.88 7.13 0.49
C LEU A 11 -10.89 6.16 -0.13
N ILE A 12 -11.22 6.36 -1.41
CA ILE A 12 -12.16 5.49 -2.13
C ILE A 12 -11.60 4.08 -2.26
N VAL A 13 -10.30 3.93 -2.57
CA VAL A 13 -9.65 2.61 -2.60
C VAL A 13 -9.62 1.97 -1.22
N LEU A 14 -9.37 2.74 -0.15
CA LEU A 14 -9.36 2.23 1.23
C LEU A 14 -10.74 1.70 1.63
N VAL A 15 -11.80 2.49 1.40
CA VAL A 15 -13.18 2.06 1.70
C VAL A 15 -13.55 0.81 0.88
N THR A 16 -13.16 0.79 -0.40
CA THR A 16 -13.42 -0.36 -1.28
C THR A 16 -12.72 -1.63 -0.79
N THR A 17 -11.45 -1.54 -0.38
CA THR A 17 -10.70 -2.70 0.11
C THR A 17 -11.25 -3.22 1.44
N ILE A 18 -11.67 -2.35 2.36
CA ILE A 18 -12.37 -2.73 3.61
C ILE A 18 -13.69 -3.44 3.29
N TYR A 19 -14.47 -2.90 2.36
CA TYR A 19 -15.72 -3.52 1.91
C TYR A 19 -15.45 -4.91 1.31
N LEU A 20 -14.49 -5.04 0.39
CA LEU A 20 -14.14 -6.33 -0.22
C LEU A 20 -13.68 -7.35 0.83
N TYR A 21 -12.83 -6.93 1.77
CA TYR A 21 -12.36 -7.81 2.85
C TYR A 21 -13.53 -8.37 3.67
N SER A 22 -14.51 -7.51 3.96
CA SER A 22 -15.75 -7.87 4.66
C SER A 22 -16.62 -8.81 3.81
N TYR A 23 -16.78 -8.49 2.53
CA TYR A 23 -17.60 -9.23 1.57
C TYR A 23 -17.11 -10.67 1.38
N PHE A 24 -15.80 -10.87 1.31
CA PHE A 24 -15.19 -12.20 1.24
C PHE A 24 -15.13 -12.93 2.59
N GLY A 25 -15.62 -12.33 3.69
CA GLY A 25 -15.68 -12.98 5.00
C GLY A 25 -14.32 -13.32 5.60
N LEU A 26 -13.28 -12.56 5.25
CA LEU A 26 -11.90 -12.85 5.63
C LEU A 26 -11.60 -12.55 7.10
N ASN A 27 -10.54 -13.16 7.64
CA ASN A 27 -10.22 -13.06 9.06
C ASN A 27 -9.62 -11.69 9.44
N TRP A 28 -10.41 -10.85 10.10
CA TRP A 28 -10.01 -9.51 10.56
C TRP A 28 -8.74 -9.46 11.44
N TRP A 29 -8.38 -10.54 12.15
CA TRP A 29 -7.11 -10.57 12.88
C TRP A 29 -5.91 -10.54 11.95
N VAL A 30 -6.00 -11.21 10.79
CA VAL A 30 -4.97 -11.14 9.73
C VAL A 30 -4.90 -9.73 9.17
N PHE A 31 -6.05 -9.08 8.95
CA PHE A 31 -6.10 -7.69 8.52
C PHE A 31 -5.35 -6.77 9.48
N LEU A 32 -5.73 -6.78 10.76
CA LEU A 32 -5.13 -5.92 11.79
C LEU A 32 -3.65 -6.21 12.01
N ALA A 33 -3.24 -7.48 11.98
CA ALA A 33 -1.84 -7.86 12.17
C ALA A 33 -0.95 -7.43 11.01
N LEU A 34 -1.45 -7.46 9.78
CA LEU A 34 -0.64 -7.26 8.58
C LEU A 34 -0.81 -5.90 7.91
N ILE A 35 -1.76 -5.06 8.36
CA ILE A 35 -1.97 -3.74 7.74
C ILE A 35 -0.69 -2.91 7.74
N LEU A 36 0.13 -2.97 8.79
CA LEU A 36 1.40 -2.23 8.88
C LEU A 36 2.62 -3.01 8.32
N ALA A 37 2.44 -4.24 7.81
CA ALA A 37 3.54 -5.05 7.34
C ALA A 37 4.33 -4.42 6.16
N PRO A 38 3.71 -3.73 5.19
CA PRO A 38 4.47 -3.14 4.07
C PRO A 38 5.48 -2.06 4.51
N ASP A 39 5.30 -1.46 5.69
CA ASP A 39 6.20 -0.44 6.25
C ASP A 39 7.59 -0.98 6.62
N ILE A 40 7.76 -2.30 6.71
CA ILE A 40 9.08 -2.94 6.83
C ILE A 40 9.99 -2.51 5.66
N GLY A 41 9.42 -2.14 4.51
CA GLY A 41 10.18 -1.58 3.38
C GLY A 41 10.96 -0.30 3.72
N MET A 42 10.58 0.42 4.78
CA MET A 42 11.34 1.58 5.27
C MET A 42 12.72 1.20 5.82
N LEU A 43 12.93 -0.05 6.26
CA LEU A 43 14.24 -0.49 6.75
C LEU A 43 15.34 -0.38 5.69
N GLY A 44 15.00 -0.35 4.39
CA GLY A 44 15.96 -0.09 3.33
C GLY A 44 16.68 1.26 3.46
N TYR A 45 16.09 2.24 4.15
CA TYR A 45 16.72 3.54 4.43
C TYR A 45 17.91 3.46 5.39
N THR A 46 18.05 2.35 6.14
CA THR A 46 19.23 2.12 7.00
C THR A 46 20.52 1.92 6.20
N ILE A 47 20.42 1.47 4.93
CA ILE A 47 21.58 1.26 4.07
C ILE A 47 21.96 2.57 3.39
N ASN A 48 21.02 3.16 2.64
CA ASN A 48 21.11 4.52 2.10
C ASN A 48 19.76 4.99 1.53
N GLN A 49 19.68 6.27 1.16
CA GLN A 49 18.47 6.91 0.63
C GLN A 49 17.96 6.28 -0.68
N LYS A 50 18.87 5.86 -1.58
CA LYS A 50 18.50 5.29 -2.88
C LYS A 50 17.88 3.91 -2.72
N ILE A 51 18.52 3.04 -1.93
CA ILE A 51 18.01 1.69 -1.64
C ILE A 51 16.70 1.79 -0.84
N GLY A 52 16.65 2.66 0.17
CA GLY A 52 15.44 2.91 0.94
C GLY A 52 14.25 3.32 0.08
N ALA A 53 14.43 4.29 -0.81
CA ALA A 53 13.37 4.72 -1.72
C ALA A 53 12.91 3.61 -2.67
N SER A 54 13.85 2.83 -3.24
CA SER A 54 13.51 1.73 -4.13
C SER A 54 12.74 0.61 -3.41
N VAL A 55 13.21 0.18 -2.23
CA VAL A 55 12.56 -0.87 -1.43
C VAL A 55 11.18 -0.38 -0.96
N TYR A 56 11.09 0.83 -0.40
CA TYR A 56 9.81 1.40 0.01
C TYR A 56 8.82 1.45 -1.15
N ASN A 57 9.24 1.93 -2.33
CA ASN A 57 8.36 2.02 -3.50
C ASN A 57 7.89 0.65 -4.01
N PHE A 58 8.72 -0.39 -3.89
CA PHE A 58 8.32 -1.75 -4.21
C PHE A 58 7.19 -2.24 -3.29
N PHE A 59 7.26 -1.92 -1.99
CA PHE A 59 6.18 -2.22 -1.04
C PHE A 59 4.97 -1.28 -1.13
N HIS A 60 5.11 -0.11 -1.75
CA HIS A 60 4.05 0.91 -1.79
C HIS A 60 3.52 1.20 -3.21
N THR A 61 3.74 0.27 -4.15
CA THR A 61 3.13 0.29 -5.48
C THR A 61 1.94 -0.64 -5.55
N TYR A 62 0.83 -0.15 -6.12
CA TYR A 62 -0.35 -0.98 -6.36
C TYR A 62 -0.09 -2.13 -7.33
N VAL A 63 0.95 -2.04 -8.19
CA VAL A 63 1.27 -3.11 -9.15
C VAL A 63 1.49 -4.45 -8.44
N VAL A 64 2.25 -4.44 -7.35
CA VAL A 64 2.56 -5.68 -6.61
C VAL A 64 1.35 -6.13 -5.80
N SER A 65 0.70 -5.23 -5.06
CA SER A 65 -0.44 -5.60 -4.22
C SER A 65 -1.63 -6.13 -5.03
N ILE A 66 -1.92 -5.53 -6.19
CA ILE A 66 -2.98 -5.97 -7.10
C ILE A 66 -2.61 -7.29 -7.78
N ALA A 67 -1.34 -7.51 -8.12
CA ALA A 67 -0.92 -8.81 -8.65
C ALA A 67 -1.15 -9.94 -7.63
N VAL A 68 -0.82 -9.73 -6.36
CA VAL A 68 -1.10 -10.70 -5.29
C VAL A 68 -2.60 -10.92 -5.12
N LEU A 69 -3.40 -9.84 -5.12
CA LEU A 69 -4.86 -9.91 -5.06
C LEU A 69 -5.42 -10.73 -6.23
N ALA A 70 -4.98 -10.47 -7.46
CA ALA A 70 -5.42 -11.17 -8.66
C ALA A 70 -5.05 -12.66 -8.61
N ILE A 71 -3.87 -13.01 -8.10
CA ILE A 71 -3.48 -14.41 -7.87
C ILE A 71 -4.42 -15.06 -6.83
N GLY A 72 -4.75 -14.36 -5.75
CA GLY A 72 -5.69 -14.85 -4.74
C GLY A 72 -7.08 -15.15 -5.31
N LEU A 73 -7.61 -14.24 -6.15
CA LEU A 73 -8.86 -14.45 -6.88
C LEU A 73 -8.78 -15.62 -7.85
N TYR A 74 -7.71 -15.70 -8.66
CA TYR A 74 -7.54 -16.75 -9.66
C TYR A 74 -7.40 -18.14 -9.04
N THR A 75 -6.68 -18.24 -7.92
CA THR A 75 -6.42 -19.50 -7.22
C THR A 75 -7.48 -19.88 -6.20
N ASN A 76 -8.45 -19.00 -5.92
CA ASN A 76 -9.44 -19.15 -4.85
C ASN A 76 -8.81 -19.47 -3.48
N GLN A 77 -7.68 -18.82 -3.17
CA GLN A 77 -6.95 -18.99 -1.91
C GLN A 77 -7.21 -17.81 -0.98
N ASP A 78 -8.01 -18.01 0.07
CA ASP A 78 -8.43 -16.96 1.00
C ASP A 78 -7.24 -16.22 1.63
N LEU A 79 -6.16 -16.95 1.97
CA LEU A 79 -4.97 -16.33 2.54
C LEU A 79 -4.29 -15.37 1.54
N ILE A 80 -4.12 -15.79 0.28
CA ILE A 80 -3.47 -14.96 -0.75
C ILE A 80 -4.36 -13.76 -1.08
N LEU A 81 -5.67 -13.97 -1.16
CA LEU A 81 -6.65 -12.91 -1.35
C LEU A 81 -6.59 -11.90 -0.20
N ALA A 82 -6.57 -12.36 1.04
CA ALA A 82 -6.43 -11.53 2.23
C ALA A 82 -5.14 -10.69 2.19
N LEU A 83 -4.00 -11.31 1.85
CA LEU A 83 -2.73 -10.60 1.73
C LEU A 83 -2.79 -9.48 0.68
N GLY A 84 -3.36 -9.76 -0.50
CA GLY A 84 -3.52 -8.77 -1.57
C GLY A 84 -4.43 -7.60 -1.18
N ILE A 85 -5.56 -7.88 -0.53
CA ILE A 85 -6.51 -6.85 -0.08
C ILE A 85 -5.90 -6.00 1.04
N VAL A 86 -5.30 -6.62 2.06
CA VAL A 86 -4.67 -5.90 3.20
C VAL A 86 -3.53 -5.01 2.71
N TRP A 87 -2.68 -5.52 1.82
CA TRP A 87 -1.59 -4.76 1.25
C TRP A 87 -2.12 -3.56 0.45
N THR A 88 -3.15 -3.76 -0.37
CA THR A 88 -3.78 -2.67 -1.12
C THR A 88 -4.42 -1.63 -0.19
N ALA A 89 -5.03 -2.08 0.92
CA ALA A 89 -5.61 -1.20 1.94
C ALA A 89 -4.53 -0.34 2.62
N HIS A 90 -3.36 -0.90 2.96
CA HIS A 90 -2.24 -0.12 3.52
C HIS A 90 -1.80 1.01 2.60
N ILE A 91 -1.56 0.69 1.31
CA ILE A 91 -1.16 1.70 0.32
C ILE A 91 -2.23 2.78 0.19
N ALA A 92 -3.51 2.40 0.20
CA ALA A 92 -4.62 3.34 0.11
C ALA A 92 -4.72 4.26 1.33
N MET A 93 -4.54 3.70 2.53
CA MET A 93 -4.47 4.46 3.79
C MET A 93 -3.37 5.52 3.74
N ASP A 94 -2.16 5.13 3.31
CA ASP A 94 -1.04 6.04 3.11
C ASP A 94 -1.39 7.19 2.16
N ARG A 95 -2.02 6.88 1.03
CA ARG A 95 -2.44 7.88 0.03
C ARG A 95 -3.48 8.85 0.60
N THR A 96 -4.44 8.36 1.39
CA THR A 96 -5.45 9.20 2.05
C THR A 96 -4.81 10.22 2.98
N ILE A 97 -3.82 9.82 3.78
CA ILE A 97 -3.13 10.74 4.71
C ILE A 97 -2.00 11.55 4.06
N GLY A 98 -1.74 11.34 2.77
CA GLY A 98 -0.83 12.15 1.96
C GLY A 98 0.59 11.59 1.81
N TYR A 99 0.83 10.34 2.22
CA TYR A 99 2.02 9.58 1.85
C TYR A 99 1.92 9.00 0.44
N GLY A 100 3.07 8.72 -0.15
CA GLY A 100 3.14 8.17 -1.49
C GLY A 100 4.58 7.78 -1.87
N LEU A 101 4.75 7.34 -3.11
CA LEU A 101 6.04 6.91 -3.65
C LEU A 101 7.12 8.00 -3.49
N LYS A 102 8.30 7.54 -3.12
CA LYS A 102 9.49 8.30 -2.75
C LYS A 102 10.38 8.54 -3.97
N TYR A 103 11.00 9.71 -4.02
CA TYR A 103 12.01 9.99 -5.03
C TYR A 103 13.39 9.50 -4.57
N THR A 104 14.10 8.77 -5.43
CA THR A 104 15.42 8.19 -5.10
C THR A 104 16.50 9.23 -4.83
N LYS A 105 16.33 10.47 -5.30
CA LYS A 105 17.26 11.59 -5.12
C LYS A 105 16.82 12.60 -4.03
N ALA A 106 15.69 12.39 -3.37
CA ALA A 106 15.18 13.30 -2.36
C ALA A 106 14.73 12.50 -1.15
N GLY A 107 15.33 12.76 0.02
CA GLY A 107 15.18 11.91 1.21
C GLY A 107 13.72 11.65 1.62
N PHE A 108 13.54 10.73 2.58
CA PHE A 108 12.27 10.09 2.97
C PHE A 108 10.98 10.95 3.00
N LYS A 109 11.06 12.25 3.32
CA LYS A 109 9.89 13.15 3.38
C LYS A 109 9.35 13.57 2.01
N THR A 110 10.11 13.35 0.94
CA THR A 110 9.75 13.81 -0.41
C THR A 110 9.03 12.70 -1.16
N THR A 111 7.76 12.93 -1.52
CA THR A 111 6.94 12.00 -2.31
C THR A 111 6.45 12.70 -3.58
N HIS A 112 5.97 11.92 -4.55
CA HIS A 112 5.29 12.45 -5.74
C HIS A 112 3.98 13.20 -5.42
N LEU A 113 3.47 13.11 -4.19
CA LEU A 113 2.34 13.90 -3.71
C LEU A 113 2.78 15.23 -3.07
N THR A 114 3.98 15.29 -2.49
CA THR A 114 4.47 16.45 -1.73
C THR A 114 5.43 17.35 -2.51
N ARG A 115 5.97 16.87 -3.63
CA ARG A 115 6.85 17.65 -4.51
C ARG A 115 6.19 17.87 -5.86
N VAL A 116 5.93 19.14 -6.18
CA VAL A 116 5.67 19.64 -7.54
C VAL A 116 6.93 20.37 -7.98
#